data_AF-A0A2U1YMZ5-F1
#
_entry.id   AF-A0A2U1YMZ5-F1
#
_cell.length_a   1.000
_cell.length_b   1.000
_cell.length_c   1.000
_cell.angle_alpha   90.00
_cell.angle_beta   90.00
_cell.angle_gamma   90.00
#
_symmetry.space_group_name_H-M   'P 1'
#
loop_
_entity.id
_entity.type
_entity.pdbx_description
1 polymer ?
#
loop_
_entity_poly.entity_id
_entity_poly.type
_entity_poly.pdbx_seq_one_letter_code
_entity_poly.pdbx_strand_id
1 'polypeptide(L)'
;MNAVAVLENGSIMIPAPPDLVKAMEDMAEAMRYLHEIAICIPEQMDWLGAVGATARAKEALHKSADKLGLPLHTIAALVKQAAAEGLMPQASSLTPQASTIPYPQVRGRPRASISPEDIVRALEDARSMKEVALRLGTSCGTARKYVRLAVEDGHVSKDSVPDVRKARRGGGRKSKKRCRRLDRARHRPVPISPQMIAPALEGAKSIREVADRLALPYVRVRVALAKALRDGHIPAEVVPDGRRVKDETKATACRLRGEGWTLASIGKAIGVSRQRVHTMLQEAERF
;
A
#
# COMPACT_ATOMS: atom_id res chain seq x y z
N MET A 1 -46.17 -6.80 21.32
CA MET A 1 -46.47 -5.35 21.24
C MET A 1 -45.35 -4.63 21.96
N ASN A 2 -44.43 -3.98 21.24
CA ASN A 2 -43.31 -3.28 21.87
C ASN A 2 -43.80 -1.92 22.34
N ALA A 3 -43.70 -1.65 23.64
CA ALA A 3 -44.05 -0.37 24.22
C ALA A 3 -43.07 0.70 23.70
N VAL A 4 -43.58 1.65 22.92
CA VAL A 4 -42.81 2.81 22.46
C VAL A 4 -42.84 3.83 23.59
N ALA A 5 -41.68 4.11 24.20
CA ALA A 5 -41.54 5.17 25.19
C ALA A 5 -41.29 6.49 24.46
N VAL A 6 -42.17 7.46 24.67
CA VAL A 6 -41.99 8.84 24.21
C VAL A 6 -41.35 9.62 25.35
N LEU A 7 -40.17 10.19 25.12
CA LEU A 7 -39.47 11.02 26.08
C LEU A 7 -40.12 12.41 26.17
N GLU A 8 -39.94 13.12 27.30
CA GLU A 8 -40.54 14.44 27.56
C GLU A 8 -40.18 15.52 26.53
N ASN A 9 -39.10 15.32 25.77
CA ASN A 9 -38.68 16.20 24.68
C ASN A 9 -39.31 15.84 23.32
N GLY A 10 -40.27 14.91 23.27
CA GLY A 10 -40.91 14.45 22.04
C GLY A 10 -40.08 13.47 21.22
N SER A 11 -38.92 13.03 21.70
CA SER A 11 -38.11 12.02 21.01
C SER A 11 -38.67 10.62 21.22
N ILE A 12 -38.78 9.87 20.13
CA ILE A 12 -39.24 8.47 20.14
C ILE A 12 -38.02 7.58 20.43
N MET A 13 -37.98 6.96 21.61
CA MET A 13 -36.93 6.00 21.93
C MET A 13 -37.33 4.63 21.37
N ILE A 14 -36.69 4.23 20.27
CA ILE A 14 -36.86 2.88 19.72
C ILE A 14 -35.95 1.95 20.53
N PRO A 15 -36.50 0.97 21.27
CA PRO A 15 -35.67 0.02 22.00
C PRO A 15 -34.80 -0.76 21.01
N ALA A 16 -33.50 -0.84 21.30
CA ALA A 16 -32.58 -1.63 20.50
C ALA A 16 -33.05 -3.10 20.46
N PRO A 17 -32.96 -3.78 19.30
CA PRO A 17 -33.31 -5.19 19.22
C PRO A 17 -32.44 -6.01 20.19
N PRO A 18 -33.00 -7.03 20.86
CA PRO A 18 -32.30 -7.77 21.92
C PRO A 18 -30.99 -8.41 21.45
N ASP A 19 -30.92 -8.81 20.17
CA ASP A 19 -29.70 -9.35 19.56
C ASP A 19 -28.57 -8.32 19.46
N LEU A 20 -28.91 -7.04 19.23
CA LEU A 20 -27.94 -5.96 19.18
C LEU A 20 -27.41 -5.64 20.58
N VAL A 21 -28.30 -5.63 21.58
CA VAL A 21 -27.92 -5.43 22.99
C VAL A 21 -26.93 -6.52 23.42
N LYS A 22 -27.24 -7.79 23.13
CA LYS A 22 -26.35 -8.92 23.42
C LYS A 22 -25.02 -8.84 22.68
N ALA A 23 -25.01 -8.42 21.41
CA ALA A 23 -23.77 -8.22 20.65
C ALA A 23 -22.90 -7.10 21.23
N MET A 24 -23.51 -6.03 21.74
CA MET A 24 -22.80 -4.95 22.43
C MET A 24 -22.25 -5.39 23.79
N GLU A 25 -22.99 -6.21 24.53
CA GLU A 25 -22.55 -6.83 25.79
C GLU A 25 -21.36 -7.77 25.57
N ASP A 26 -21.45 -8.70 24.60
CA ASP A 26 -20.36 -9.62 24.21
C ASP A 26 -19.08 -8.83 23.85
N MET A 27 -19.23 -7.72 23.11
CA MET A 27 -18.12 -6.88 22.69
C MET A 27 -17.53 -6.08 23.85
N ALA A 28 -18.37 -5.59 24.77
CA ALA A 28 -17.93 -4.93 26.00
C ALA A 28 -17.19 -5.89 26.94
N GLU A 29 -17.64 -7.14 27.04
CA GLU A 29 -16.96 -8.19 27.83
C GLU A 29 -15.61 -8.57 27.22
N ALA A 30 -15.54 -8.75 25.89
CA ALA A 30 -14.28 -8.99 25.19
C ALA A 30 -13.28 -7.84 25.39
N MET A 31 -13.76 -6.59 25.40
CA MET A 31 -12.93 -5.40 25.68
C MET A 31 -12.47 -5.34 27.14
N ARG A 32 -13.32 -5.72 28.11
CA ARG A 32 -12.92 -5.84 29.53
C ARG A 32 -11.85 -6.90 29.72
N TYR A 33 -12.00 -8.07 29.09
CA TYR A 33 -11.00 -9.14 29.13
C TYR A 33 -9.65 -8.69 28.54
N LEU A 34 -9.66 -7.94 27.43
CA LEU A 34 -8.46 -7.33 26.87
C LEU A 34 -7.84 -6.28 27.83
N HIS A 35 -8.67 -5.59 28.59
CA HIS A 35 -8.22 -4.60 29.57
C HIS A 35 -7.59 -5.25 30.81
N GLU A 36 -8.17 -6.32 31.34
CA GLU A 36 -7.58 -7.11 32.44
C GLU A 36 -6.24 -7.73 32.03
N ILE A 37 -6.15 -8.23 30.79
CA ILE A 37 -4.86 -8.69 30.24
C ILE A 37 -3.86 -7.52 30.14
N ALA A 38 -4.30 -6.32 29.78
CA ALA A 38 -3.42 -5.15 29.69
C ALA A 38 -2.96 -4.63 31.07
N ILE A 39 -3.77 -4.77 32.11
CA ILE A 39 -3.46 -4.35 33.49
C ILE A 39 -2.53 -5.37 34.17
N CYS A 40 -2.64 -6.67 33.85
CA CYS A 40 -1.89 -7.74 34.50
C CYS A 40 -0.48 -8.02 33.95
N ILE A 41 0.11 -7.16 33.11
CA ILE A 41 1.43 -7.43 32.50
C ILE A 41 2.48 -6.39 32.93
N PRO A 42 3.38 -6.71 33.87
CA PRO A 42 4.58 -5.92 34.13
C PRO A 42 5.60 -6.12 32.99
N GLU A 43 6.10 -5.00 32.45
CA GLU A 43 7.38 -4.70 31.74
C GLU A 43 8.11 -5.70 30.83
N GLN A 44 7.65 -6.93 30.61
CA GLN A 44 8.32 -7.91 29.76
C GLN A 44 7.32 -8.68 28.90
N MET A 45 6.89 -8.10 27.78
CA MET A 45 6.43 -8.91 26.66
C MET A 45 6.85 -8.29 25.34
N ASP A 46 7.57 -9.13 24.61
CA ASP A 46 8.10 -8.97 23.26
C ASP A 46 7.07 -8.46 22.26
N TRP A 47 7.58 -7.98 21.12
CA TRP A 47 6.84 -7.62 19.90
C TRP A 47 5.74 -8.63 19.50
N LEU A 48 5.83 -9.88 19.96
CA LEU A 48 4.81 -10.94 19.85
C LEU A 48 3.47 -10.59 20.53
N GLY A 49 3.46 -9.87 21.65
CA GLY A 49 2.23 -9.45 22.33
C GLY A 49 1.44 -8.40 21.55
N ALA A 50 2.13 -7.44 20.93
CA ALA A 50 1.51 -6.44 20.06
C ALA A 50 0.92 -7.08 18.79
N VAL A 51 1.64 -8.03 18.19
CA VAL A 51 1.12 -8.80 17.05
C VAL A 51 -0.11 -9.62 17.45
N GLY A 52 -0.10 -10.26 18.63
CA GLY A 52 -1.24 -11.00 19.17
C GLY A 52 -2.48 -10.12 19.42
N ALA A 53 -2.29 -8.91 19.96
CA ALA A 53 -3.38 -7.96 20.17
C ALA A 53 -4.02 -7.51 18.84
N THR A 54 -3.20 -7.22 17.82
CA THR A 54 -3.74 -6.87 16.49
C THR A 54 -4.47 -8.02 15.81
N ALA A 55 -4.01 -9.26 16.01
CA ALA A 55 -4.66 -10.45 15.47
C ALA A 55 -6.04 -10.68 16.11
N ARG A 56 -6.14 -10.55 17.45
CA ARG A 56 -7.42 -10.68 18.17
C ARG A 56 -8.40 -9.57 17.82
N ALA A 57 -7.93 -8.33 17.69
CA ALA A 57 -8.77 -7.21 17.26
C ALA A 57 -9.33 -7.44 15.84
N LYS A 58 -8.50 -7.98 14.94
CA LYS A 58 -8.94 -8.34 13.58
C LYS A 58 -9.96 -9.48 13.60
N GLU A 59 -9.73 -10.51 14.40
CA GLU A 59 -10.68 -11.63 14.56
C GLU A 59 -12.03 -11.15 15.12
N ALA A 60 -12.02 -10.25 16.11
CA ALA A 60 -13.24 -9.66 16.66
C ALA A 60 -14.02 -8.87 15.59
N LEU A 61 -13.35 -8.05 14.78
CA LEU A 61 -13.99 -7.33 13.67
C LEU A 61 -14.62 -8.27 12.64
N HIS A 62 -13.96 -9.39 12.33
CA HIS A 62 -14.52 -10.41 11.43
C HIS A 62 -15.75 -11.10 12.04
N LYS A 63 -15.69 -11.52 13.31
CA LYS A 63 -16.85 -12.11 14.00
C LYS A 63 -18.04 -11.15 14.06
N SER A 64 -17.80 -9.86 14.29
CA SER A 64 -18.86 -8.85 14.30
C SER A 64 -19.45 -8.62 12.90
N ALA A 65 -18.62 -8.66 11.85
CA ALA A 65 -19.09 -8.58 10.46
C ALA A 65 -19.98 -9.78 10.10
N ASP A 66 -19.57 -10.99 10.47
CA ASP A 66 -20.32 -12.22 10.21
C ASP A 66 -21.64 -12.24 10.99
N LYS A 67 -21.63 -11.85 12.28
CA LYS A 67 -22.85 -11.79 13.12
C LYS A 67 -23.88 -10.78 12.60
N LEU A 68 -23.43 -9.62 12.12
CA LEU A 68 -24.31 -8.54 11.68
C LEU A 68 -24.66 -8.63 10.18
N GLY A 69 -24.05 -9.54 9.43
CA GLY A 69 -24.23 -9.65 7.98
C GLY A 69 -23.76 -8.40 7.22
N LEU A 70 -22.82 -7.64 7.78
CA LEU A 70 -22.33 -6.39 7.22
C LEU A 70 -20.91 -6.55 6.67
N PRO A 71 -20.54 -5.82 5.59
CA PRO A 71 -19.16 -5.82 5.11
C PRO A 71 -18.16 -5.34 6.18
N LEU A 72 -16.97 -5.96 6.23
CA LEU A 72 -15.93 -5.65 7.22
C LEU A 72 -15.56 -4.15 7.28
N HIS A 73 -15.57 -3.47 6.13
CA HIS A 73 -15.25 -2.04 6.07
C HIS A 73 -16.33 -1.18 6.73
N THR A 74 -17.60 -1.58 6.64
CA THR A 74 -18.75 -0.91 7.29
C THR A 74 -18.66 -1.06 8.80
N ILE A 75 -18.37 -2.27 9.29
CA ILE A 75 -18.14 -2.51 10.73
C ILE A 75 -16.94 -1.69 11.22
N ALA A 76 -15.84 -1.67 10.49
CA ALA A 76 -14.68 -0.85 10.86
C ALA A 76 -15.00 0.66 10.88
N ALA A 77 -15.87 1.14 10.00
CA ALA A 77 -16.34 2.53 10.00
C ALA A 77 -17.25 2.83 11.21
N LEU A 78 -18.19 1.93 11.52
CA LEU A 78 -19.07 2.05 12.69
C LEU A 78 -18.28 2.02 14.01
N VAL A 79 -17.26 1.16 14.11
CA VAL A 79 -16.36 1.14 15.28
C VAL A 79 -15.59 2.45 15.42
N LYS A 80 -15.10 3.03 14.32
CA LYS A 80 -14.45 4.35 14.36
C LYS A 80 -15.42 5.47 14.75
N GLN A 81 -16.65 5.41 14.26
CA GLN A 81 -17.70 6.38 14.57
C GLN A 81 -18.11 6.28 16.06
N ALA A 82 -18.36 5.07 16.57
CA ALA A 82 -18.66 4.84 17.99
C ALA A 82 -17.49 5.30 18.89
N ALA A 83 -16.24 5.13 18.47
CA ALA A 83 -15.08 5.64 19.18
C ALA A 83 -14.99 7.18 19.15
N ALA A 84 -15.35 7.81 18.04
CA ALA A 84 -15.42 9.27 17.90
C ALA A 84 -16.56 9.89 18.72
N GLU A 85 -17.68 9.18 18.84
CA GLU A 85 -18.85 9.57 19.65
C GLU A 85 -18.66 9.27 21.15
N GLY A 86 -17.51 8.69 21.54
CA GLY A 86 -17.21 8.37 22.95
C GLY A 86 -18.01 7.20 23.51
N LEU A 87 -18.72 6.45 22.66
CA LEU A 87 -19.48 5.26 23.04
C LEU A 87 -18.59 4.05 23.32
N MET A 88 -17.36 4.07 22.80
CA MET A 88 -16.32 3.15 23.22
C MET A 88 -15.47 3.79 24.31
N PRO A 89 -15.12 3.05 25.38
CA PRO A 89 -14.18 3.55 26.37
C PRO A 89 -12.89 3.87 25.64
N GLN A 90 -12.62 5.17 25.45
CA GLN A 90 -11.38 5.57 24.84
C GLN A 90 -10.28 5.11 25.80
N ALA A 91 -9.28 4.39 25.29
CA ALA A 91 -8.07 4.07 26.06
C ALA A 91 -7.38 5.34 26.64
N SER A 92 -7.83 6.53 26.21
CA SER A 92 -7.48 7.86 26.68
C SER A 92 -7.57 8.09 28.20
N SER A 93 -8.42 7.39 28.95
CA SER A 93 -8.49 7.57 30.43
C SER A 93 -7.44 6.77 31.21
N LEU A 94 -6.64 5.96 30.53
CA LEU A 94 -5.46 5.28 31.07
C LEU A 94 -4.20 5.52 30.23
N THR A 95 -4.25 6.45 29.28
CA THR A 95 -3.02 7.10 28.82
C THR A 95 -2.70 8.23 29.78
N PRO A 96 -1.53 8.23 30.45
CA PRO A 96 -1.09 9.42 31.16
C PRO A 96 -1.14 10.58 30.18
N GLN A 97 -1.60 11.74 30.65
CA GLN A 97 -1.79 12.95 29.85
C GLN A 97 -0.76 13.05 28.73
N ALA A 98 -1.24 13.33 27.53
CA ALA A 98 -0.46 13.92 26.46
C ALA A 98 0.02 15.32 26.89
N SER A 99 0.83 15.37 27.94
CA SER A 99 2.01 16.22 27.92
C SER A 99 2.81 15.78 26.69
N THR A 100 3.47 16.75 26.08
CA THR A 100 4.36 16.63 24.94
C THR A 100 5.43 15.57 25.19
N ILE A 101 5.10 14.29 25.04
CA ILE A 101 6.04 13.17 25.20
C ILE A 101 6.51 12.82 23.78
N PRO A 102 7.83 12.89 23.51
CA PRO A 102 8.40 12.61 22.21
C PRO A 102 8.03 11.18 21.78
N TYR A 103 8.01 10.96 20.46
CA TYR A 103 8.15 9.62 19.85
C TYR A 103 8.90 8.66 20.77
N PRO A 104 8.48 7.38 20.91
CA PRO A 104 9.21 6.43 21.72
C PRO A 104 10.66 6.43 21.24
N GLN A 105 11.52 7.10 22.01
CA GLN A 105 12.92 6.83 21.96
C GLN A 105 12.97 5.38 22.38
N VAL A 106 13.18 4.51 21.39
CA VAL A 106 13.77 3.19 21.59
C VAL A 106 14.77 3.42 22.71
N ARG A 107 14.43 3.01 23.95
CA ARG A 107 15.33 3.11 25.09
C ARG A 107 16.56 2.41 24.58
N GLY A 108 17.54 3.21 24.20
CA GLY A 108 18.77 2.68 23.71
C GLY A 108 19.19 1.73 24.81
N ARG A 109 19.61 0.52 24.43
CA ARG A 109 20.78 -0.03 25.14
C ARG A 109 21.65 1.18 25.46
N PRO A 110 21.99 1.46 26.73
CA PRO A 110 22.74 2.65 27.09
C PRO A 110 23.81 2.77 26.03
N ARG A 111 23.67 3.78 25.17
CA ARG A 111 24.59 3.93 24.05
C ARG A 111 25.84 4.28 24.81
N ALA A 112 26.70 3.28 25.03
CA ALA A 112 28.01 3.49 25.61
C ALA A 112 28.52 4.72 24.87
N SER A 113 28.67 5.81 25.60
CA SER A 113 29.09 7.07 25.03
C SER A 113 30.45 6.76 24.41
N ILE A 114 30.48 6.67 23.08
CA ILE A 114 31.71 6.35 22.38
C ILE A 114 32.61 7.54 22.59
N SER A 115 33.73 7.31 23.26
CA SER A 115 34.70 8.36 23.55
C SER A 115 35.35 8.81 22.23
N PRO A 116 35.77 10.09 22.11
CA PRO A 116 36.55 10.55 20.97
C PRO A 116 37.78 9.67 20.70
N GLU A 117 38.41 9.15 21.76
CA GLU A 117 39.57 8.26 21.69
C GLU A 117 39.24 6.92 21.00
N ASP A 118 38.07 6.35 21.29
CA ASP A 118 37.60 5.13 20.62
C ASP A 118 37.35 5.37 19.12
N ILE A 119 36.93 6.59 18.75
CA ILE A 119 36.74 6.96 17.34
C ILE A 119 38.09 7.04 16.62
N VAL A 120 39.10 7.64 17.25
CA VAL A 120 40.47 7.73 16.69
C VAL A 120 41.04 6.33 16.49
N ARG A 121 40.99 5.46 17.52
CA ARG A 121 41.42 4.06 17.43
C ARG A 121 40.64 3.25 16.38
N ALA A 122 39.35 3.52 16.24
CA ALA A 122 38.54 2.86 15.22
C ALA A 122 38.89 3.31 13.79
N LEU A 123 39.47 4.50 13.63
CA LEU A 123 39.91 5.05 12.34
C LEU A 123 41.35 4.63 11.97
N GLU A 124 42.21 4.36 12.93
CA GLU A 124 43.56 3.84 12.69
C GLU A 124 43.52 2.59 11.79
N ASP A 125 44.16 2.66 10.62
CA ASP A 125 44.17 1.59 9.60
C ASP A 125 42.81 1.16 9.02
N ALA A 126 41.72 1.89 9.31
CA ALA A 126 40.42 1.56 8.76
C ALA A 126 40.36 1.91 7.27
N ARG A 127 40.17 0.91 6.41
CA ARG A 127 40.06 1.10 4.95
C ARG A 127 38.68 1.58 4.54
N SER A 128 37.68 1.41 5.40
CA SER A 128 36.30 1.79 5.10
C SER A 128 35.49 2.14 6.35
N MET A 129 34.48 2.98 6.18
CA MET A 129 33.51 3.28 7.24
C MET A 129 32.75 2.06 7.77
N LYS A 130 32.74 0.94 7.04
CA LYS A 130 32.13 -0.30 7.52
C LYS A 130 32.99 -0.98 8.58
N GLU A 131 34.31 -0.93 8.43
CA GLU A 131 35.25 -1.44 9.43
C GLU A 131 35.19 -0.59 10.69
N VAL A 132 35.15 0.75 10.55
CA VAL A 132 34.96 1.68 11.68
C VAL A 132 33.68 1.34 12.45
N ALA A 133 32.57 1.14 11.74
CA ALA A 133 31.29 0.80 12.36
C ALA A 133 31.33 -0.54 13.10
N LEU A 134 32.03 -1.53 12.56
CA LEU A 134 32.22 -2.84 13.19
C LEU A 134 33.06 -2.72 14.48
N ARG A 135 34.17 -1.98 14.43
CA ARG A 135 35.03 -1.74 15.60
C ARG A 135 34.30 -1.00 16.72
N LEU A 136 33.45 -0.04 16.35
CA LEU A 136 32.62 0.71 17.29
C LEU A 136 31.36 -0.05 17.76
N GLY A 137 31.06 -1.23 17.19
CA GLY A 137 29.84 -1.98 17.50
C GLY A 137 28.55 -1.23 17.14
N THR A 138 28.57 -0.37 16.11
CA THR A 138 27.42 0.48 15.72
C THR A 138 27.03 0.31 14.25
N SER A 139 25.91 0.91 13.85
CA SER A 139 25.53 0.97 12.44
C SER A 139 26.46 1.90 11.64
N CYS A 140 26.66 1.63 10.34
CA CYS A 140 27.43 2.51 9.45
C CYS A 140 26.94 3.96 9.43
N GLY A 141 25.63 4.19 9.60
CA GLY A 141 25.06 5.53 9.67
C GLY A 141 25.45 6.25 10.96
N THR A 142 25.40 5.53 12.08
CA THR A 142 25.79 6.04 13.40
C THR A 142 27.29 6.32 13.47
N ALA A 143 28.14 5.41 12.99
CA ALA A 143 29.59 5.60 12.94
C ALA A 143 29.97 6.84 12.13
N ARG A 144 29.33 7.08 10.97
CA ARG A 144 29.53 8.32 10.19
C ARG A 144 29.15 9.57 10.95
N LYS A 145 28.06 9.52 11.73
CA LYS A 145 27.63 10.65 12.55
C LYS A 145 28.68 10.96 13.61
N TYR A 146 29.18 9.95 14.33
CA TYR A 146 30.21 10.15 15.35
C TYR A 146 31.53 10.63 14.79
N VAL A 147 32.01 10.05 13.69
CA VAL A 147 33.24 10.52 13.02
C VAL A 147 33.07 11.95 12.51
N ARG A 148 31.89 12.32 11.98
CA ARG A 148 31.61 13.69 11.56
C ARG A 148 31.68 14.67 12.73
N LEU A 149 31.05 14.34 13.86
CA LEU A 149 31.11 15.17 15.07
C LEU A 149 32.56 15.31 15.57
N ALA A 150 33.31 14.20 15.64
CA ALA A 150 34.72 14.23 16.05
C ALA A 150 35.62 15.06 15.13
N VAL A 151 35.28 15.18 13.83
CA VAL A 151 35.98 16.08 12.90
C VAL A 151 35.54 17.54 13.11
N GLU A 152 34.25 17.79 13.32
CA GLU A 152 33.71 19.14 13.61
C GLU A 152 34.29 19.69 14.93
N ASP A 153 34.48 18.84 15.93
CA ASP A 153 35.06 19.16 17.24
C ASP A 153 36.60 19.21 17.23
N GLY A 154 37.26 18.88 16.11
CA GLY A 154 38.71 18.95 15.96
C GLY A 154 39.51 17.77 16.56
N HIS A 155 38.84 16.72 17.05
CA HIS A 155 39.49 15.51 17.55
C HIS A 155 40.09 14.64 16.42
N VAL A 156 39.55 14.72 15.21
CA VAL A 156 39.94 13.90 14.05
C VAL A 156 40.19 14.80 12.83
N SER A 157 41.30 14.58 12.12
CA SER A 157 41.53 15.27 10.85
C SER A 157 40.57 14.78 9.77
N LYS A 158 40.08 15.69 8.92
CA LYS A 158 39.23 15.32 7.79
C LYS A 158 39.90 14.34 6.82
N ASP A 159 41.22 14.37 6.74
CA ASP A 159 42.02 13.53 5.84
C ASP A 159 42.19 12.09 6.35
N SER A 160 42.04 11.85 7.66
CA SER A 160 42.08 10.50 8.24
C SER A 160 40.75 9.74 8.10
N VAL A 161 39.70 10.37 7.57
CA VAL A 161 38.40 9.72 7.38
C VAL A 161 38.40 8.91 6.06
N PRO A 162 38.16 7.59 6.09
CA PRO A 162 38.17 6.76 4.88
C PRO A 162 37.09 7.21 3.89
N ASP A 163 37.55 7.76 2.76
CA ASP A 163 36.70 8.41 1.76
C ASP A 163 35.78 7.41 1.03
N VAL A 164 34.48 7.53 1.30
CA VAL A 164 33.42 6.73 0.68
C VAL A 164 33.36 6.97 -0.85
N ARG A 165 33.88 8.10 -1.36
CA ARG A 165 33.82 8.44 -2.78
C ARG A 165 34.85 7.67 -3.61
N LYS A 166 36.05 7.39 -3.09
CA LYS A 166 37.07 6.59 -3.79
C LYS A 166 36.63 5.13 -4.00
N ALA A 167 35.99 4.52 -3.00
CA ALA A 167 35.47 3.15 -3.11
C ALA A 167 34.35 3.00 -4.17
N ARG A 168 33.62 4.07 -4.50
CA ARG A 168 32.52 4.03 -5.48
C ARG A 168 32.96 4.11 -6.95
N ARG A 169 34.13 4.68 -7.25
CA ARG A 169 34.57 4.88 -8.65
C ARG A 169 35.10 3.60 -9.31
N GLY A 170 35.56 2.59 -8.55
CA GLY A 170 36.14 1.36 -9.12
C GLY A 170 35.19 0.18 -9.38
N GLY A 171 34.07 0.05 -8.66
CA GLY A 171 33.25 -1.19 -8.66
C GLY A 171 31.78 -1.04 -9.08
N GLY A 172 31.35 0.16 -9.47
CA GLY A 172 29.94 0.58 -9.40
C GLY A 172 28.97 0.16 -10.51
N ARG A 173 29.35 -0.66 -11.50
CA ARG A 173 28.43 -1.03 -12.61
C ARG A 173 27.89 -2.47 -12.59
N LYS A 174 28.48 -3.41 -11.85
CA LYS A 174 28.01 -4.82 -11.89
C LYS A 174 26.96 -5.18 -10.82
N SER A 175 26.89 -4.47 -9.70
CA SER A 175 26.01 -4.84 -8.55
C SER A 175 24.52 -4.50 -8.73
N LYS A 176 24.16 -3.42 -9.43
CA LYS A 176 22.74 -3.00 -9.59
C LYS A 176 21.87 -3.98 -10.39
N LYS A 177 22.46 -4.87 -11.20
CA LYS A 177 21.71 -5.93 -11.90
C LYS A 177 21.30 -7.08 -10.97
N ARG A 178 22.02 -7.31 -9.86
CA ARG A 178 21.77 -8.44 -8.95
C ARG A 178 20.65 -8.15 -7.94
N CYS A 179 20.59 -6.95 -7.34
CA CYS A 179 19.48 -6.58 -6.46
C CYS A 179 18.13 -6.50 -7.20
N ARG A 180 18.10 -5.96 -8.43
CA ARG A 180 16.87 -5.96 -9.24
C ARG A 180 16.35 -7.36 -9.59
N ARG A 181 17.22 -8.39 -9.57
CA ARG A 181 16.80 -9.79 -9.81
C ARG A 181 16.07 -10.40 -8.61
N LEU A 182 16.49 -10.07 -7.39
CA LEU A 182 15.90 -10.59 -6.15
C LEU A 182 14.53 -9.95 -5.86
N ASP A 183 14.39 -8.64 -6.03
CA ASP A 183 13.10 -7.96 -5.82
C ASP A 183 12.06 -8.34 -6.89
N ARG A 184 12.52 -8.58 -8.13
CA ARG A 184 11.64 -9.11 -9.19
C ARG A 184 11.17 -10.53 -8.94
N ALA A 185 11.92 -11.36 -8.20
CA ALA A 185 11.51 -12.73 -7.90
C ALA A 185 10.38 -12.78 -6.86
N ARG A 186 10.40 -11.85 -5.88
CA ARG A 186 9.41 -11.79 -4.79
C ARG A 186 8.07 -11.20 -5.23
N HIS A 187 8.06 -10.40 -6.29
CA HIS A 187 6.84 -9.83 -6.88
C HIS A 187 6.66 -10.29 -8.33
N ARG A 188 6.94 -11.56 -8.64
CA ARG A 188 6.50 -12.12 -9.92
C ARG A 188 4.98 -12.25 -9.85
N PRO A 189 4.24 -11.46 -10.63
CA PRO A 189 2.80 -11.55 -10.57
C PRO A 189 2.39 -12.90 -11.17
N VAL A 190 1.45 -13.59 -10.53
CA VAL A 190 1.05 -14.96 -10.87
C VAL A 190 0.77 -15.07 -12.38
N PRO A 191 1.43 -15.97 -13.12
CA PRO A 191 1.20 -16.10 -14.56
C PRO A 191 -0.28 -16.41 -14.80
N ILE A 192 -0.92 -15.60 -15.65
CA ILE A 192 -2.31 -15.80 -16.05
C ILE A 192 -2.30 -16.94 -17.06
N SER A 193 -2.96 -18.06 -16.75
CA SER A 193 -3.05 -19.17 -17.69
C SER A 193 -4.02 -18.80 -18.83
N PRO A 194 -3.76 -19.23 -20.08
CA PRO A 194 -4.67 -19.00 -21.21
C PRO A 194 -6.10 -19.52 -20.93
N GLN A 195 -6.21 -20.60 -20.15
CA GLN A 195 -7.48 -21.21 -19.73
C GLN A 195 -8.36 -20.27 -18.88
N MET A 196 -7.77 -19.34 -18.13
CA MET A 196 -8.53 -18.34 -17.38
C MET A 196 -9.09 -17.23 -18.29
N ILE A 197 -8.45 -16.99 -19.43
CA ILE A 197 -8.77 -15.86 -20.31
C ILE A 197 -9.90 -16.23 -21.28
N ALA A 198 -9.94 -17.47 -21.75
CA ALA A 198 -10.92 -17.93 -22.74
C ALA A 198 -12.40 -17.72 -22.29
N PRO A 199 -12.81 -18.09 -21.06
CA PRO A 199 -14.18 -17.84 -20.60
C PRO A 199 -14.48 -16.35 -20.44
N ALA A 200 -13.48 -15.55 -20.05
CA ALA A 200 -13.65 -14.11 -19.86
C ALA A 200 -13.80 -13.35 -21.19
N LEU A 201 -13.28 -13.91 -22.29
CA LEU A 201 -13.41 -13.37 -23.64
C LEU A 201 -14.81 -13.58 -24.22
N GLU A 202 -15.53 -14.62 -23.79
CA GLU A 202 -16.84 -14.94 -24.33
C GLU A 202 -17.85 -13.81 -24.02
N GLY A 203 -18.33 -13.15 -25.09
CA GLY A 203 -19.23 -12.00 -24.98
C GLY A 203 -18.60 -10.72 -24.43
N ALA A 204 -17.27 -10.60 -24.37
CA ALA A 204 -16.61 -9.35 -24.03
C ALA A 204 -16.45 -8.47 -25.29
N LYS A 205 -16.90 -7.22 -25.22
CA LYS A 205 -16.80 -6.25 -26.32
C LYS A 205 -15.43 -5.57 -26.37
N SER A 206 -14.73 -5.51 -25.23
CA SER A 206 -13.44 -4.85 -25.12
C SER A 206 -12.47 -5.57 -24.18
N ILE A 207 -11.17 -5.39 -24.40
CA ILE A 207 -10.11 -5.88 -23.48
C ILE A 207 -10.28 -5.31 -22.07
N ARG A 208 -10.93 -4.14 -21.93
CA ARG A 208 -11.20 -3.52 -20.64
C ARG A 208 -12.26 -4.29 -19.86
N GLU A 209 -13.34 -4.71 -20.51
CA GLU A 209 -14.34 -5.59 -19.90
C GLU A 209 -13.74 -6.93 -19.47
N VAL A 210 -12.84 -7.51 -20.28
CA VAL A 210 -12.10 -8.72 -19.89
C VAL A 210 -11.25 -8.48 -18.63
N ALA A 211 -10.61 -7.31 -18.55
CA ALA A 211 -9.81 -6.92 -17.38
C ALA A 211 -10.67 -6.74 -16.12
N ASP A 212 -11.84 -6.11 -16.26
CA ASP A 212 -12.78 -5.92 -15.16
C ASP A 212 -13.37 -7.26 -14.69
N ARG A 213 -13.77 -8.16 -15.61
CA ARG A 213 -14.25 -9.52 -15.30
C ARG A 213 -13.22 -10.36 -14.53
N LEU A 214 -11.94 -10.23 -14.89
CA LEU A 214 -10.85 -10.96 -14.22
C LEU A 214 -10.32 -10.26 -12.97
N ALA A 215 -10.82 -9.06 -12.63
CA ALA A 215 -10.27 -8.20 -11.59
C ALA A 215 -8.75 -7.98 -11.74
N LEU A 216 -8.27 -7.85 -12.99
CA LEU A 216 -6.87 -7.70 -13.33
C LEU A 216 -6.57 -6.35 -13.97
N PRO A 217 -5.35 -5.79 -13.81
CA PRO A 217 -4.97 -4.58 -14.53
C PRO A 217 -5.01 -4.80 -16.05
N TYR A 218 -5.62 -3.85 -16.79
CA TYR A 218 -5.72 -3.85 -18.25
C TYR A 218 -4.42 -4.25 -18.97
N VAL A 219 -3.29 -3.70 -18.52
CA VAL A 219 -1.96 -3.98 -19.11
C VAL A 219 -1.59 -5.45 -19.02
N ARG A 220 -1.92 -6.12 -17.90
CA ARG A 220 -1.62 -7.56 -17.73
C ARG A 220 -2.47 -8.41 -18.66
N VAL A 221 -3.76 -8.12 -18.77
CA VAL A 221 -4.68 -8.84 -19.66
C VAL A 221 -4.22 -8.67 -21.11
N ARG A 222 -3.83 -7.46 -21.52
CA ARG A 222 -3.29 -7.21 -22.87
C ARG A 222 -2.04 -8.03 -23.16
N VAL A 223 -1.10 -8.12 -22.21
CA VAL A 223 0.13 -8.92 -22.38
C VAL A 223 -0.19 -10.41 -22.42
N ALA A 224 -1.12 -10.87 -21.59
CA ALA A 224 -1.52 -12.28 -21.54
C ALA A 224 -2.26 -12.70 -22.82
N LEU A 225 -3.16 -11.86 -23.34
CA LEU A 225 -3.82 -12.06 -24.64
C LEU A 225 -2.81 -12.10 -25.79
N ALA A 226 -1.87 -11.15 -25.84
CA ALA A 226 -0.84 -11.12 -26.88
C ALA A 226 0.06 -12.37 -26.84
N LYS A 227 0.32 -12.89 -25.65
CA LYS A 227 1.06 -14.15 -25.47
C LYS A 227 0.22 -15.34 -25.93
N ALA A 228 -1.03 -15.46 -25.47
CA ALA A 228 -1.93 -16.55 -25.85
C ALA A 228 -2.21 -16.60 -27.36
N LEU A 229 -2.30 -15.43 -28.01
CA LEU A 229 -2.42 -15.30 -29.47
C LEU A 229 -1.15 -15.81 -30.18
N ARG A 230 0.03 -15.40 -29.71
CA ARG A 230 1.31 -15.83 -30.27
C ARG A 230 1.53 -17.33 -30.12
N ASP A 231 1.11 -17.88 -28.98
CA ASP A 231 1.25 -19.30 -28.65
C ASP A 231 0.14 -20.16 -29.29
N GLY A 232 -0.80 -19.56 -30.04
CA GLY A 232 -1.87 -20.27 -30.77
C GLY A 232 -2.99 -20.82 -29.89
N HIS A 233 -3.10 -20.36 -28.64
CA HIS A 233 -4.14 -20.82 -27.71
C HIS A 233 -5.50 -20.15 -27.93
N ILE A 234 -5.53 -19.00 -28.63
CA ILE A 234 -6.75 -18.23 -28.87
C ILE A 234 -6.73 -17.80 -30.35
N PRO A 235 -7.79 -18.03 -31.13
CA PRO A 235 -7.89 -17.55 -32.50
C PRO A 235 -7.97 -16.01 -32.52
N ALA A 236 -7.35 -15.39 -33.54
CA ALA A 236 -7.27 -13.93 -33.66
C ALA A 236 -8.65 -13.25 -33.71
N GLU A 237 -9.66 -13.95 -34.22
CA GLU A 237 -11.03 -13.47 -34.38
C GLU A 237 -11.77 -13.26 -33.06
N VAL A 238 -11.38 -13.99 -32.00
CA VAL A 238 -12.05 -13.98 -30.68
C VAL A 238 -11.48 -12.89 -29.77
N VAL A 239 -10.31 -12.34 -30.09
CA VAL A 239 -9.74 -11.24 -29.31
C VAL A 239 -10.52 -9.97 -29.62
N PRO A 240 -11.19 -9.34 -28.64
CA PRO A 240 -11.90 -8.08 -28.85
C PRO A 240 -10.86 -7.02 -29.21
N ASP A 241 -10.72 -6.80 -30.52
CA ASP A 241 -9.55 -6.16 -31.05
C ASP A 241 -9.64 -4.66 -30.79
N GLY A 242 -8.69 -4.12 -30.03
CA GLY A 242 -8.54 -2.68 -29.91
C GLY A 242 -8.24 -2.02 -31.26
N ARG A 243 -7.90 -2.80 -32.30
CA ARG A 243 -7.78 -2.36 -33.69
C ARG A 243 -9.13 -2.18 -34.37
N ARG A 244 -10.10 -3.10 -34.23
CA ARG A 244 -11.46 -2.93 -34.79
C ARG A 244 -12.12 -1.65 -34.29
N VAL A 245 -11.99 -1.36 -32.99
CA VAL A 245 -12.51 -0.10 -32.43
C VAL A 245 -11.84 1.12 -33.06
N LYS A 246 -10.54 1.06 -33.39
CA LYS A 246 -9.84 2.15 -34.10
C LYS A 246 -10.32 2.31 -35.54
N ASP A 247 -10.58 1.21 -36.25
CA ASP A 247 -11.02 1.25 -37.64
C ASP A 247 -12.48 1.74 -37.75
N GLU A 248 -13.36 1.31 -36.83
CA GLU A 248 -14.73 1.82 -36.73
C GLU A 248 -14.79 3.30 -36.32
N THR A 249 -13.98 3.70 -35.33
CA THR A 249 -13.89 5.13 -34.97
C THR A 249 -13.26 5.97 -36.08
N LYS A 250 -12.34 5.41 -36.87
CA LYS A 250 -11.78 6.05 -38.07
C LYS A 250 -12.83 6.21 -39.16
N ALA A 251 -13.58 5.14 -39.47
CA ALA A 251 -14.68 5.18 -40.43
C ALA A 251 -15.76 6.18 -40.02
N THR A 252 -16.13 6.21 -38.74
CA THR A 252 -17.10 7.17 -38.18
C THR A 252 -16.58 8.60 -38.28
N ALA A 253 -15.30 8.84 -37.99
CA ALA A 253 -14.67 10.15 -38.15
C ALA A 253 -14.66 10.61 -39.61
N CYS A 254 -14.36 9.71 -40.57
CA CYS A 254 -14.43 10.02 -42.00
C CYS A 254 -15.86 10.35 -42.45
N ARG A 255 -16.87 9.60 -41.98
CA ARG A 255 -18.29 9.86 -42.31
C ARG A 255 -18.74 11.23 -41.81
N LEU A 256 -18.50 11.54 -40.53
CA LEU A 256 -18.85 12.85 -39.95
C LEU A 256 -18.09 13.99 -40.63
N ARG A 257 -16.86 13.73 -41.10
CA ARG A 257 -16.10 14.71 -41.88
C ARG A 257 -16.76 14.96 -43.25
N GLY A 258 -17.25 13.92 -43.92
CA GLY A 258 -18.04 14.04 -45.16
C GLY A 258 -19.35 14.79 -44.98
N GLU A 259 -19.96 14.71 -43.80
CA GLU A 259 -21.14 15.49 -43.40
C GLU A 259 -20.82 16.96 -43.03
N GLY A 260 -19.56 17.40 -43.18
CA GLY A 260 -19.15 18.80 -42.94
C GLY A 260 -18.88 19.17 -41.49
N TRP A 261 -18.81 18.21 -40.56
CA TRP A 261 -18.57 18.50 -39.15
C TRP A 261 -17.16 19.06 -38.90
N THR A 262 -17.05 19.94 -37.89
CA THR A 262 -15.74 20.46 -37.45
C THR A 262 -14.96 19.39 -36.67
N LEU A 263 -13.63 19.43 -36.74
CA LEU A 263 -12.76 18.46 -36.03
C LEU A 263 -13.00 18.44 -34.52
N ALA A 264 -13.37 19.58 -33.92
CA ALA A 264 -13.70 19.67 -32.51
C ALA A 264 -15.01 18.94 -32.19
N SER A 265 -16.05 19.14 -33.00
CA SER A 265 -17.34 18.47 -32.85
C SER A 265 -17.22 16.95 -33.03
N ILE A 266 -16.42 16.50 -34.01
CA ILE A 266 -16.13 15.07 -34.24
C ILE A 266 -15.40 14.47 -33.02
N GLY A 267 -14.39 15.17 -32.50
CA GLY A 267 -13.66 14.72 -31.31
C GLY A 267 -14.57 14.59 -30.09
N LYS A 268 -15.49 15.54 -29.89
CA LYS A 268 -16.47 15.48 -28.80
C LYS A 268 -17.46 14.31 -28.98
N ALA A 269 -17.92 14.06 -30.20
CA ALA A 269 -18.86 12.98 -30.51
C ALA A 269 -18.26 11.57 -30.31
N ILE A 270 -16.99 11.40 -30.68
CA ILE A 270 -16.30 10.09 -30.61
C ILE A 270 -15.53 9.92 -29.27
N GLY A 271 -15.38 10.99 -28.49
CA GLY A 271 -14.64 10.98 -27.22
C GLY A 271 -13.12 10.97 -27.39
N VAL A 272 -12.61 11.64 -28.43
CA VAL A 272 -11.18 11.68 -28.76
C VAL A 272 -10.69 13.13 -28.94
N SER A 273 -9.42 13.39 -28.69
CA SER A 273 -8.86 14.74 -28.85
C SER A 273 -8.87 15.18 -30.32
N ARG A 274 -9.01 16.50 -30.55
CA ARG A 274 -8.96 17.12 -31.90
C ARG A 274 -7.74 16.67 -32.70
N GLN A 275 -6.58 16.61 -32.05
CA GLN A 275 -5.31 16.22 -32.69
C GLN A 275 -5.34 14.76 -33.12
N ARG A 276 -5.95 13.88 -32.33
CA ARG A 276 -6.08 12.46 -32.69
C ARG A 276 -7.03 12.25 -33.86
N VAL A 277 -8.14 12.99 -33.92
CA VAL A 277 -9.07 12.97 -35.07
C VAL A 277 -8.35 13.40 -36.35
N HIS A 278 -7.55 14.47 -36.28
CA HIS A 278 -6.74 14.92 -37.42
C HIS A 278 -5.78 13.83 -37.91
N THR A 279 -5.04 13.18 -37.01
CA THR A 279 -4.16 12.07 -37.37
C THR A 279 -4.93 10.89 -37.98
N MET A 280 -6.12 10.55 -37.46
CA MET A 280 -6.93 9.46 -38.00
C MET A 280 -7.43 9.73 -39.42
N LEU A 281 -7.80 10.98 -39.73
CA LEU A 281 -8.19 11.39 -41.08
C LEU A 281 -7.00 11.38 -42.04
N GLN A 282 -5.83 11.88 -41.62
CA GLN A 282 -4.60 11.78 -42.43
C GLN A 282 -4.16 10.33 -42.68
N GLU A 283 -4.30 9.47 -41.66
CA GLU A 283 -4.09 8.03 -41.81
C GLU A 283 -5.13 7.39 -42.74
N ALA A 284 -6.30 8.00 -42.97
CA ALA A 284 -7.33 7.50 -43.89
C ALA A 284 -7.02 7.87 -45.34
N GLU A 285 -6.56 9.10 -45.59
CA GLU A 285 -6.21 9.60 -46.94
C GLU A 285 -4.96 8.92 -47.54
N ARG A 286 -4.15 8.26 -46.71
CA ARG A 286 -2.94 7.54 -47.16
C ARG A 286 -3.21 6.14 -47.70
N PHE A 287 -4.44 5.64 -47.57
CA PHE A 287 -4.90 4.35 -48.08
C PHE A 287 -6.00 4.58 -49.09
#